data_AF-A0A511AYU4-F1
#
_entry.id   AF-A0A511AYU4-F1
#
_cell.length_a   1.000
_cell.length_b   1.000
_cell.length_c   1.000
_cell.angle_alpha   90.00
_cell.angle_beta   90.00
_cell.angle_gamma   90.00
#
_symmetry.space_group_name_H-M   'P 1'
#
loop_
_entity.id
_entity.type
_entity.pdbx_description
1 polymer ?
#
loop_
_entity_poly.entity_id
_entity_poly.type
_entity_poly.pdbx_seq_one_letter_code
_entity_poly.pdbx_strand_id
1 'polypeptide(L)' 'MVSVRVKYLQRHRGRDRKIRVYFRHPQLPRQALPDFDDPAFWPAYHAAMAQIPKVEPKAIRGIGTFARLCED' A
#
# COMPACT_ATOMS: atom_id res chain seq x y z
N MET A 1 -24.71 -2.17 0.33
CA MET A 1 -23.74 -1.61 1.28
C MET A 1 -22.34 -1.84 0.73
N VAL A 2 -21.57 -0.79 0.44
CA VAL A 2 -20.22 -0.91 -0.15
C VAL A 2 -19.19 -0.65 0.95
N SER A 3 -18.36 -1.64 1.26
CA SER A 3 -17.25 -1.51 2.21
C SER A 3 -15.95 -1.33 1.44
N VAL A 4 -15.26 -0.20 1.63
CA VAL A 4 -13.97 0.06 1.01
C VAL A 4 -12.85 -0.40 1.94
N ARG A 5 -12.03 -1.35 1.48
CA ARG A 5 -10.85 -1.80 2.25
C ARG A 5 -9.69 -0.83 2.02
N VAL A 6 -9.41 0.01 3.02
CA VAL A 6 -8.29 0.96 3.01
C VAL A 6 -7.01 0.23 3.43
N LYS A 7 -5.98 0.23 2.57
CA LYS A 7 -4.70 -0.45 2.83
C LYS A 7 -3.69 0.49 3.48
N TYR A 8 -2.68 -0.08 4.15
CA TYR A 8 -1.54 0.67 4.69
C TYR A 8 -1.89 1.79 5.68
N LEU A 9 -3.00 1.63 6.39
CA LEU A 9 -3.50 2.64 7.30
C LEU A 9 -3.28 2.22 8.74
N GLN A 10 -2.58 3.06 9.50
CA GLN A 10 -2.35 2.88 10.92
C GLN A 10 -3.12 3.94 11.70
N ARG A 11 -3.94 3.49 12.65
CA ARG A 11 -4.65 4.36 13.59
C ARG A 11 -3.92 4.34 14.91
N HIS A 12 -3.66 5.52 15.47
CA HIS A 12 -3.03 5.67 16.77
C HIS A 12 -3.91 6.54 17.65
N ARG A 13 -4.38 6.00 18.77
CA ARG A 13 -5.15 6.74 19.76
C ARG A 13 -4.17 7.38 20.75
N GLY A 14 -4.11 8.70 20.75
CA GLY A 14 -3.31 9.43 21.73
C GLY A 14 -3.95 9.46 23.11
N ARG A 15 -3.17 9.88 24.12
CA ARG A 15 -3.65 10.07 25.51
C ARG A 15 -4.74 11.14 25.61
N ASP A 16 -4.72 12.09 24.67
CA ASP A 16 -5.71 13.13 24.41
C ASP A 16 -7.03 12.59 23.82
N ARG A 17 -7.18 11.27 23.70
CA ARG A 17 -8.33 10.57 23.08
C ARG A 17 -8.52 10.85 21.59
N LYS A 18 -7.65 11.65 20.96
CA LYS A 18 -7.68 11.92 19.52
C LYS A 18 -7.13 10.73 18.75
N ILE A 19 -7.77 10.41 17.63
CA ILE A 19 -7.32 9.35 16.72
C ILE A 19 -6.47 10.02 15.66
N ARG A 20 -5.20 9.65 15.58
CA ARG A 20 -4.30 10.12 14.53
C ARG A 20 -4.17 9.02 13.50
N VAL A 21 -4.32 9.40 12.23
CA VAL A 21 -4.27 8.47 11.11
C VAL A 21 -2.95 8.64 10.38
N TYR A 22 -2.31 7.53 10.04
CA TYR A 22 -1.03 7.53 9.35
C TYR A 22 -1.08 6.56 8.17
N PHE A 23 -0.49 6.97 7.07
CA PHE A 23 -0.13 6.07 5.98
C PHE A 23 1.22 5.42 6.30
N ARG A 24 1.24 4.09 6.33
CA ARG A 24 2.42 3.28 6.67
C ARG A 24 2.60 2.16 5.65
N HIS A 25 3.35 2.46 4.61
CA HIS A 25 3.85 1.47 3.67
C HIS A 25 5.27 1.03 4.10
N PRO A 26 5.66 -0.25 3.93
CA PRO A 26 6.99 -0.72 4.36
C PRO A 26 8.16 -0.02 3.66
N GLN A 27 7.95 0.42 2.42
CA GLN A 27 9.00 1.03 1.58
C GLN A 27 8.93 2.56 1.52
N LEU A 28 7.93 3.17 2.14
CA LEU A 28 7.77 4.63 2.14
C LEU A 28 7.88 5.17 3.57
N PRO A 29 8.31 6.42 3.73
CA PRO A 29 8.27 7.06 5.04
C PRO A 29 6.83 7.11 5.58
N ARG A 30 6.72 7.11 6.90
CA ARG A 30 5.44 7.31 7.58
C ARG A 30 4.91 8.70 7.24
N GLN A 31 3.70 8.77 6.72
CA GLN A 31 3.03 10.03 6.41
C GLN A 31 1.81 10.21 7.30
N ALA A 32 1.64 11.40 7.88
CA ALA A 32 0.43 11.75 8.61
C ALA A 32 -0.71 12.01 7.62
N LEU A 33 -1.88 11.43 7.89
CA LEU A 33 -3.10 11.68 7.13
C LEU A 33 -4.06 12.54 7.97
N PRO A 34 -4.96 13.28 7.31
CA PRO A 34 -6.10 13.92 7.97
C PRO A 34 -6.99 12.89 8.69
N ASP A 35 -7.94 13.40 9.47
CA ASP A 35 -8.95 12.56 10.11
C ASP A 35 -9.90 11.95 9.06
N PHE A 36 -10.51 10.81 9.37
CA PHE A 36 -11.36 10.08 8.42
C PHE A 36 -12.58 10.87 7.95
N ASP A 37 -13.12 11.73 8.82
CA ASP A 37 -14.30 12.53 8.54
C ASP A 37 -13.95 13.82 7.78
N ASP A 38 -12.66 14.11 7.60
CA ASP A 38 -12.18 15.28 6.85
C ASP A 38 -12.30 15.01 5.32
N PRO A 39 -12.94 15.89 4.54
CA PRO A 39 -12.98 15.75 3.08
C PRO A 39 -11.58 15.70 2.42
N ALA A 40 -10.54 16.24 3.06
CA ALA A 40 -9.16 16.17 2.58
C ALA A 40 -8.51 14.78 2.74
N PHE A 41 -9.15 13.86 3.46
CA PHE A 41 -8.62 12.51 3.72
C PHE A 41 -8.38 11.71 2.45
N TRP A 42 -9.40 11.59 1.60
CA TRP A 42 -9.32 10.75 0.39
C TRP A 42 -8.26 11.26 -0.59
N PRO A 43 -8.18 12.56 -0.92
CA PRO A 43 -7.10 13.09 -1.75
C PRO A 43 -5.71 12.79 -1.19
N ALA A 44 -5.50 12.99 0.11
CA ALA A 44 -4.22 12.73 0.76
C ALA A 44 -3.86 11.23 0.73
N TYR A 45 -4.83 10.35 0.98
CA TYR A 45 -4.66 8.91 0.90
C TYR A 45 -4.31 8.45 -0.53
N HIS A 46 -5.02 8.95 -1.54
CA HIS A 46 -4.75 8.62 -2.94
C HIS A 46 -3.37 9.11 -3.40
N ALA A 47 -2.97 10.31 -2.98
CA ALA A 47 -1.63 10.84 -3.24
C ALA A 47 -0.54 9.96 -2.62
N ALA A 48 -0.72 9.50 -1.37
CA ALA A 48 0.21 8.61 -0.70
C ALA A 48 0.28 7.22 -1.38
N MET A 49 -0.85 6.68 -1.82
CA MET A 49 -0.92 5.43 -2.58
C MET A 49 -0.20 5.52 -3.94
N ALA A 50 -0.27 6.67 -4.61
CA ALA A 50 0.39 6.88 -5.90
C ALA A 50 1.93 6.87 -5.80
N GLN A 51 2.48 7.12 -4.61
CA GLN A 51 3.92 7.07 -4.37
C GLN A 51 4.45 5.63 -4.21
N ILE A 52 3.58 4.64 -4.07
CA ILE A 52 4.02 3.24 -3.91
C ILE A 52 4.75 2.81 -5.19
N PRO A 53 6.02 2.40 -5.11
CA PRO A 53 6.73 1.91 -6.27
C PRO A 53 6.01 0.66 -6.78
N LYS A 54 5.64 0.67 -8.06
CA LYS A 54 5.08 -0.51 -8.71
C LYS A 54 6.18 -1.56 -8.76
N VAL A 55 6.03 -2.61 -7.96
CA VAL A 55 6.91 -3.78 -8.07
C VAL A 55 6.58 -4.43 -9.40
N GLU A 56 7.40 -4.20 -10.42
CA GLU A 56 7.31 -4.99 -11.64
C GLU A 56 7.53 -6.45 -11.26
N PRO A 57 6.64 -7.37 -11.65
CA PRO A 57 6.87 -8.78 -11.41
C PRO A 57 8.19 -9.13 -12.06
N LYS A 58 9.17 -9.61 -11.26
CA LYS A 58 10.45 -10.06 -11.79
C LYS A 58 10.16 -11.00 -12.95
N ALA A 59 10.53 -10.58 -14.16
CA ALA A 59 10.43 -11.43 -15.33
C ALA A 59 11.11 -12.75 -14.95
N ILE A 60 10.36 -13.85 -15.01
CA ILE A 60 10.88 -15.18 -14.75
C ILE A 60 11.91 -15.44 -15.85
N ARG A 61 13.16 -15.04 -15.59
CA ARG A 61 14.31 -15.41 -16.41
C ARG A 61 14.59 -16.86 -16.08
N GLY A 62 13.97 -17.75 -16.84
CA GLY A 62 14.17 -19.17 -16.68
C GLY A 62 13.07 -19.99 -17.32
N ILE A 63 13.05 -20.03 -18.66
CA ILE A 63 12.84 -21.33 -19.30
C ILE A 63 14.07 -22.14 -18.87
N GLY A 64 13.94 -22.80 -17.71
CA GLY A 64 14.96 -23.69 -17.21
C GLY A 64 15.22 -24.73 -18.29
N THR A 65 16.47 -25.12 -18.41
CA THR A 65 17.01 -26.21 -19.24
C THR A 65 16.16 -27.49 -19.23
N PHE A 66 15.27 -27.67 -18.24
CA PHE A 66 14.26 -28.74 -18.18
C PHE A 66 13.23 -28.73 -19.32
N ALA A 67 12.76 -27.57 -19.80
CA ALA A 67 11.81 -27.54 -20.92
C ALA A 67 12.44 -28.05 -22.23
N ARG A 68 13.77 -28.02 -22.32
CA ARG A 68 14.55 -28.50 -23.48
C ARG A 68 14.79 -30.01 -23.49
N LEU A 69 14.49 -30.71 -22.38
CA LEU A 69 14.71 -32.15 -22.24
C LEU A 69 13.45 -33.00 -22.45
N CYS A 70 12.29 -32.36 -22.64
CA CYS A 70 11.01 -33.04 -22.86
C CYS A 70 10.56 -33.02 -24.33
N GLU A 71 11.38 -32.49 -25.24
CA GLU A 71 11.12 -32.50 -26.70
C GLU A 71 11.90 -33.61 -27.45
N ASP A 72 12.57 -34.52 -26.73
CA ASP A 72 13.16 -35.75 -27.31
C ASP A 72 12.27 -36.99 -27.03
#